data_AF-C6VZ44-F1
#
_entry.id   AF-C6VZ44-F1
#
_cell.length_a   1.000
_cell.length_b   1.000
_cell.length_c   1.000
_cell.angle_alpha   90.00
_cell.angle_beta   90.00
_cell.angle_gamma   90.00
#
_symmetry.space_group_name_H-M   'P 1'
#
loop_
_entity.id
_entity.type
_entity.pdbx_description
1 polymer ?
#
loop_
_entity_poly.entity_id
_entity_poly.type
_entity_poly.pdbx_seq_one_letter_code
_entity_poly.pdbx_strand_id
1 'polypeptide(L)'
;MRSFYSLSFSLIITSLHIACCILPLLSLASLPLFDQGFFARNQGLLSVLQWVLFVWLSGRLFVFYFWNKTFHSRMETFSYVLGWFIALSGLIINRWEPFKSERQMLAEQQFERFRSHRQLRVELGGSCDGQKLIADLREINGVRDESIDLDASVVSLSYHKEKVSEDEILDVLRKKGYIK
;
A
#
# COMPACT_ATOMS: atom_id res chain seq x y z
N MET A 1 -12.73 4.29 -41.72
CA MET A 1 -11.92 3.44 -40.82
C MET A 1 -11.19 4.21 -39.70
N ARG A 2 -10.73 5.46 -39.89
CA ARG A 2 -10.04 6.26 -38.84
C ARG A 2 -10.84 6.54 -37.55
N SER A 3 -12.17 6.57 -37.62
CA SER A 3 -13.05 6.92 -36.48
C SER A 3 -13.22 5.80 -35.44
N PHE A 4 -13.18 4.52 -35.85
CA PHE A 4 -13.24 3.39 -34.90
C PHE A 4 -12.00 3.32 -34.00
N TYR A 5 -10.84 3.64 -34.56
CA TYR A 5 -9.60 3.72 -33.79
C TYR A 5 -9.61 4.87 -32.79
N SER A 6 -10.15 6.05 -33.13
CA SER A 6 -10.21 7.18 -32.19
C SER A 6 -11.16 6.92 -31.02
N LEU A 7 -12.27 6.22 -31.27
CA LEU A 7 -13.26 5.88 -30.23
C LEU A 7 -12.73 4.81 -29.27
N SER A 8 -12.04 3.80 -29.79
CA SER A 8 -11.36 2.77 -28.98
C SER A 8 -10.22 3.36 -28.16
N PHE A 9 -9.42 4.26 -28.74
CA PHE A 9 -8.37 4.96 -28.00
C PHE A 9 -8.97 5.87 -26.92
N SER A 10 -10.06 6.58 -27.21
CA SER A 10 -10.75 7.43 -26.21
C SER A 10 -11.33 6.64 -25.05
N LEU A 11 -11.83 5.42 -25.29
CA LEU A 11 -12.31 4.50 -24.26
C LEU A 11 -11.17 3.95 -23.38
N ILE A 12 -10.05 3.59 -24.01
CA ILE A 12 -8.84 3.17 -23.28
C ILE A 12 -8.30 4.33 -22.44
N ILE A 13 -8.29 5.56 -22.98
CA ILE A 13 -7.87 6.77 -22.28
C ILE A 13 -8.79 7.07 -21.08
N THR A 14 -10.11 6.97 -21.25
CA THR A 14 -11.06 7.22 -20.14
C THR A 14 -10.96 6.15 -19.06
N SER A 15 -10.80 4.88 -19.44
CA SER A 15 -10.60 3.78 -18.49
C SER A 15 -9.27 3.90 -17.73
N LEU A 16 -8.17 4.23 -18.43
CA LEU A 16 -6.86 4.43 -17.83
C LEU A 16 -6.84 5.66 -16.91
N HIS A 17 -7.56 6.73 -17.27
CA HIS A 17 -7.69 7.92 -16.41
C HIS A 17 -8.54 7.69 -15.16
N ILE A 18 -9.64 6.94 -15.25
CA ILE A 18 -10.41 6.53 -14.06
C ILE A 18 -9.50 5.74 -13.10
N ALA A 19 -8.69 4.82 -13.65
CA ALA A 19 -7.75 4.03 -12.86
C ALA A 19 -6.55 4.84 -12.32
N CYS A 20 -6.18 5.96 -12.93
CA CYS A 20 -5.05 6.78 -12.48
C CYS A 20 -5.47 7.93 -11.54
N CYS A 21 -6.67 8.49 -11.68
CA CYS A 21 -7.13 9.68 -10.97
C CYS A 21 -8.21 9.42 -9.90
N ILE A 22 -9.06 8.40 -10.07
CA ILE A 22 -10.12 8.07 -9.09
C ILE A 22 -9.60 7.07 -8.05
N LEU A 23 -8.67 6.18 -8.43
CA LEU A 23 -8.07 5.22 -7.52
C LEU A 23 -7.30 5.83 -6.32
N PRO A 24 -6.55 6.96 -6.45
CA PRO A 24 -5.94 7.63 -5.31
C PRO A 24 -6.96 8.18 -4.29
N LEU A 25 -8.10 8.68 -4.78
CA LEU A 25 -9.21 9.13 -3.95
C LEU A 25 -9.94 7.95 -3.29
N LEU A 26 -10.02 6.80 -3.98
CA LEU A 26 -10.59 5.58 -3.44
C LEU A 26 -9.65 4.82 -2.49
N SER A 27 -8.32 4.96 -2.62
CA SER A 27 -7.35 4.37 -1.68
C SER A 27 -7.41 5.03 -0.31
N LEU A 28 -7.78 6.31 -0.25
CA LEU A 28 -8.14 7.01 0.99
C LEU A 28 -9.42 6.45 1.63
N ALA A 29 -10.32 5.87 0.83
CA ALA A 29 -11.60 5.32 1.29
C ALA A 29 -11.52 3.87 1.82
N SER A 30 -10.33 3.25 1.89
CA SER A 30 -10.10 1.92 2.50
C SER A 30 -11.01 0.79 1.99
N LEU A 31 -11.46 0.85 0.73
CA LEU A 31 -12.31 -0.20 0.16
C LEU A 31 -11.45 -1.42 -0.24
N PRO A 32 -11.75 -2.63 0.28
CA PRO A 32 -10.95 -3.84 0.08
C PRO A 32 -10.99 -4.41 -1.34
N LEU A 33 -11.77 -3.81 -2.25
CA LEU A 33 -11.91 -4.24 -3.64
C LEU A 33 -10.78 -3.73 -4.56
N PHE A 34 -9.99 -2.76 -4.12
CA PHE A 34 -8.84 -2.25 -4.87
C PHE A 34 -7.56 -2.78 -4.24
N ASP A 35 -7.16 -3.99 -4.66
CA ASP A 35 -5.88 -4.58 -4.28
C ASP A 35 -4.73 -3.64 -4.70
N GLN A 36 -4.18 -2.94 -3.69
CA GLN A 36 -3.19 -1.89 -3.84
C GLN A 36 -1.85 -2.43 -4.38
N GLY A 37 -1.62 -3.75 -4.29
CA GLY A 37 -0.39 -4.39 -4.73
C GLY A 37 -0.17 -4.37 -6.25
N PHE A 38 -1.23 -4.57 -7.06
CA PHE A 38 -1.08 -4.64 -8.51
C PHE A 38 -0.76 -3.29 -9.15
N PHE A 39 -1.44 -2.22 -8.72
CA PHE A 39 -1.24 -0.88 -9.29
C PHE A 39 0.07 -0.24 -8.81
N ALA A 40 0.43 -0.40 -7.54
CA ALA A 40 1.73 0.07 -7.04
C ALA A 40 2.89 -0.64 -7.75
N ARG A 41 2.77 -1.96 -7.98
CA ARG A 41 3.80 -2.74 -8.68
C ARG A 41 3.96 -2.34 -10.15
N ASN A 42 2.87 -1.94 -10.81
CA ASN A 42 2.86 -1.56 -12.22
C ASN A 42 2.85 -0.04 -12.46
N GLN A 43 3.05 0.78 -11.42
CA GLN A 43 3.02 2.24 -11.51
C GLN A 43 4.00 2.78 -12.57
N GLY A 44 5.19 2.18 -12.68
CA GLY A 44 6.18 2.54 -13.70
C GLY A 44 5.67 2.32 -15.13
N LEU A 45 5.05 1.18 -15.40
CA LEU A 45 4.46 0.86 -16.71
C LEU A 45 3.31 1.81 -17.06
N LEU A 46 2.43 2.10 -16.09
CA LEU A 46 1.34 3.06 -16.27
C LEU A 46 1.87 4.47 -16.55
N SER A 47 2.94 4.87 -15.87
CA SER A 47 3.60 6.17 -16.08
C SER A 47 4.20 6.29 -17.48
N VAL A 48 4.88 5.24 -17.96
CA VAL A 48 5.44 5.19 -19.32
C VAL A 48 4.32 5.27 -20.36
N LEU A 49 3.24 4.51 -20.17
CA LEU A 49 2.08 4.53 -21.07
C LEU A 49 1.44 5.93 -21.12
N GLN A 50 1.31 6.59 -19.97
CA GLN A 50 0.80 7.96 -19.89
C GLN A 50 1.71 8.98 -20.58
N TRP A 51 3.03 8.82 -20.47
CA TRP A 51 4.00 9.63 -21.21
C TRP A 51 3.89 9.44 -22.72
N VAL A 52 3.82 8.20 -23.20
CA VAL A 52 3.64 7.89 -24.62
C VAL A 52 2.36 8.51 -25.15
N LEU A 53 1.27 8.41 -24.39
CA LEU A 53 -0.01 9.02 -24.72
C LEU A 53 0.10 10.55 -24.80
N PHE A 54 0.72 11.18 -23.81
CA PHE A 54 0.90 12.63 -23.76
C PHE A 54 1.72 13.14 -24.94
N VAL A 55 2.82 12.46 -25.29
CA VAL A 55 3.66 12.80 -26.45
C VAL A 55 2.87 12.63 -27.75
N TRP A 56 2.09 11.55 -27.88
CA TRP A 56 1.27 11.31 -29.07
C TRP A 56 0.18 12.37 -29.24
N LEU A 57 -0.55 12.72 -28.16
CA LEU A 57 -1.56 13.79 -28.18
C LEU A 57 -0.93 15.14 -28.52
N SER A 58 0.23 15.46 -27.92
CA SER A 58 0.98 16.68 -28.20
C SER A 58 1.40 16.75 -29.66
N GLY A 59 1.91 15.65 -30.23
CA GLY A 59 2.27 15.58 -31.65
C GLY A 59 1.07 15.78 -32.57
N ARG A 60 -0.09 15.19 -32.25
CA ARG A 60 -1.32 15.36 -33.05
C ARG A 60 -1.84 16.80 -33.00
N LEU A 61 -1.84 17.42 -31.82
CA LEU A 61 -2.23 18.82 -31.63
C LEU A 61 -1.24 19.77 -32.31
N PHE A 62 0.07 19.50 -32.23
CA PHE A 62 1.10 20.28 -32.90
C PHE A 62 0.92 20.28 -34.42
N VAL A 63 0.70 19.10 -35.01
CA VAL A 63 0.42 18.98 -36.46
C VAL A 63 -0.88 19.69 -36.86
N PHE A 64 -1.90 19.67 -36.00
CA PHE A 64 -3.14 20.42 -36.22
C PHE A 64 -2.91 21.94 -36.26
N TYR A 65 -2.23 22.49 -35.25
CA TYR A 65 -2.02 23.94 -35.13
C TYR A 65 -0.96 24.50 -36.08
N PHE A 66 0.12 23.77 -36.36
CA PHE A 66 1.24 24.27 -37.17
C PHE A 66 1.21 23.81 -38.63
N TRP A 67 0.59 22.65 -38.93
CA TRP A 67 0.63 22.04 -40.27
C TRP A 67 -0.71 22.09 -41.00
N ASN A 68 -1.68 22.85 -40.48
CA ASN A 68 -3.00 23.07 -41.09
C ASN A 68 -3.78 21.78 -41.41
N LYS A 69 -3.47 20.66 -40.73
CA LYS A 69 -4.31 19.46 -40.84
C LYS A 69 -5.62 19.70 -40.12
N THR A 70 -6.74 19.48 -40.78
CA THR A 70 -8.08 19.66 -40.21
C THR A 70 -8.54 18.41 -39.46
N PHE A 71 -9.00 18.60 -38.22
CA PHE A 71 -9.86 17.63 -37.55
C PHE A 71 -11.22 17.57 -38.23
N HIS A 72 -11.89 16.42 -38.19
CA HIS A 72 -13.17 16.23 -38.89
C HIS A 72 -14.32 17.01 -38.24
N SER A 73 -14.21 17.33 -36.95
CA SER A 73 -15.24 18.06 -36.20
C SER A 73 -14.62 18.87 -35.07
N ARG A 74 -15.27 19.99 -34.70
CA ARG A 74 -14.92 20.79 -33.50
C ARG A 74 -14.94 19.94 -32.22
N MET A 75 -15.82 18.94 -32.18
CA MET A 75 -15.97 18.03 -31.05
C MET A 75 -14.78 17.06 -30.93
N GLU A 76 -14.18 16.69 -32.07
CA GLU A 76 -12.93 15.90 -32.09
C GLU A 76 -11.78 16.74 -31.51
N THR A 77 -11.63 17.99 -31.95
CA THR A 77 -10.61 18.92 -31.42
C THR A 77 -10.74 19.10 -29.91
N PHE A 78 -11.97 19.32 -29.41
CA PHE A 78 -12.22 19.49 -27.99
C PHE A 78 -11.85 18.23 -27.19
N SER A 79 -12.18 17.04 -27.69
CA SER A 79 -11.78 15.76 -27.06
C SER A 79 -10.26 15.59 -27.00
N TYR A 80 -9.53 15.96 -28.06
CA TYR A 80 -8.06 15.91 -28.06
C TYR A 80 -7.42 16.89 -27.07
N VAL A 81 -7.94 18.12 -26.97
CA VAL A 81 -7.45 19.13 -26.02
C VAL A 81 -7.77 18.71 -24.58
N LEU A 82 -8.97 18.21 -24.32
CA LEU A 82 -9.37 17.73 -23.01
C LEU A 82 -8.51 16.53 -22.59
N GLY A 83 -8.32 15.55 -23.47
CA GLY A 83 -7.43 14.42 -23.23
C GLY A 83 -5.98 14.83 -22.96
N TRP A 84 -5.48 15.86 -23.66
CA TRP A 84 -4.14 16.41 -23.40
C TRP A 84 -4.03 17.05 -22.01
N PHE A 85 -5.03 17.83 -21.61
CA PHE A 85 -5.07 18.47 -20.29
C PHE A 85 -5.08 17.44 -19.16
N ILE A 86 -5.87 16.37 -19.31
CA ILE A 86 -5.96 15.30 -18.31
C ILE A 86 -4.67 14.47 -18.29
N ALA A 87 -4.05 14.20 -19.44
CA ALA A 87 -2.76 13.52 -19.50
C ALA A 87 -1.67 14.32 -18.77
N LEU A 88 -1.63 15.65 -18.99
CA LEU A 88 -0.71 16.55 -18.31
C LEU A 88 -0.95 16.59 -16.80
N SER A 89 -2.19 16.75 -16.35
CA SER A 89 -2.51 16.80 -14.93
C SER A 89 -2.15 15.48 -14.23
N GLY A 90 -2.40 14.34 -14.87
CA GLY A 90 -2.00 13.04 -14.33
C GLY A 90 -0.48 12.87 -14.23
N LEU A 91 0.31 13.40 -15.19
CA LEU A 91 1.77 13.42 -15.10
C LEU A 91 2.26 14.33 -13.95
N ILE A 92 1.63 15.49 -13.76
CA ILE A 92 1.95 16.40 -12.66
C ILE A 92 1.64 15.73 -11.32
N ILE A 93 0.45 15.15 -11.16
CA ILE A 93 0.04 14.45 -9.93
C ILE A 93 0.99 13.29 -9.65
N ASN A 94 1.27 12.42 -10.63
CA ASN A 94 2.19 11.30 -10.43
C ASN A 94 3.62 11.73 -10.06
N ARG A 95 4.05 12.91 -10.53
CA ARG A 95 5.38 13.46 -10.21
C ARG A 95 5.42 14.14 -8.83
N TRP A 96 4.34 14.80 -8.41
CA TRP A 96 4.28 15.60 -7.18
C TRP A 96 3.71 14.83 -5.98
N GLU A 97 2.78 13.91 -6.23
CA GLU A 97 2.24 12.94 -5.29
C GLU A 97 2.62 11.53 -5.74
N PRO A 98 3.86 11.07 -5.47
CA PRO A 98 4.15 9.64 -5.59
C PRO A 98 3.17 8.86 -4.70
N PHE A 99 2.55 7.82 -5.27
CA PHE A 99 1.51 6.97 -4.66
C PHE A 99 1.85 6.43 -3.27
N LYS A 100 3.14 6.47 -2.86
CA LYS A 100 3.56 6.40 -1.46
C LYS A 100 4.68 7.42 -1.25
N SER A 101 4.45 8.40 -0.39
CA SER A 101 5.55 9.18 0.17
C SER A 101 6.44 8.26 1.02
N GLU A 102 7.73 8.56 1.13
CA GLU A 102 8.67 7.79 1.98
C GLU A 102 8.13 7.64 3.41
N ARG A 103 7.46 8.67 3.92
CA ARG A 103 6.79 8.66 5.23
C ARG A 103 5.64 7.65 5.30
N GLN A 104 4.85 7.50 4.25
CA GLN A 104 3.77 6.51 4.19
C GLN A 104 4.31 5.08 4.10
N MET A 105 5.40 4.85 3.33
CA MET A 105 6.09 3.55 3.32
C MET A 105 6.65 3.19 4.69
N LEU A 106 7.30 4.15 5.38
CA LEU A 106 7.81 3.93 6.72
C LEU A 106 6.68 3.66 7.72
N ALA A 107 5.57 4.39 7.63
CA ALA A 107 4.40 4.17 8.47
C ALA A 107 3.77 2.79 8.25
N GLU A 108 3.66 2.34 7.00
CA GLU A 108 3.14 1.01 6.66
C GLU A 108 4.06 -0.10 7.17
N GLN A 109 5.39 0.04 7.00
CA GLN A 109 6.35 -0.91 7.58
C GLN A 109 6.28 -0.93 9.12
N GLN A 110 6.08 0.22 9.76
CA GLN A 110 5.87 0.30 11.20
C GLN A 110 4.55 -0.38 11.59
N PHE A 111 3.48 -0.18 10.82
CA PHE A 111 2.18 -0.79 11.08
C PHE A 111 2.19 -2.30 10.87
N GLU A 112 2.89 -2.80 9.85
CA GLU A 112 3.12 -4.24 9.64
C GLU A 112 3.90 -4.84 10.81
N ARG A 113 4.95 -4.14 11.29
CA ARG A 113 5.63 -4.54 12.53
C ARG A 113 4.65 -4.55 13.70
N PHE A 114 3.84 -3.52 13.92
CA PHE A 114 2.85 -3.55 15.01
C PHE A 114 1.80 -4.66 14.84
N ARG A 115 1.46 -5.04 13.62
CA ARG A 115 0.51 -6.11 13.33
C ARG A 115 1.11 -7.50 13.60
N SER A 116 2.39 -7.69 13.30
CA SER A 116 3.10 -8.97 13.48
C SER A 116 3.47 -9.23 14.94
N HIS A 117 3.66 -8.17 15.73
CA HIS A 117 3.99 -8.27 17.16
C HIS A 117 2.73 -8.09 18.01
N ARG A 118 2.50 -9.03 18.92
CA ARG A 118 1.44 -8.93 19.93
C ARG A 118 2.06 -8.81 21.30
N GLN A 119 1.45 -7.99 22.15
CA GLN A 119 1.81 -7.91 23.56
C GLN A 119 0.92 -8.88 24.34
N LEU A 120 1.54 -9.66 25.21
CA LEU A 120 0.88 -10.57 26.14
C LEU A 120 1.20 -10.10 27.56
N ARG A 121 0.17 -9.98 28.39
CA ARG A 121 0.30 -9.66 29.81
C ARG A 121 -0.29 -10.81 30.61
N VAL A 122 0.52 -11.48 31.41
CA VAL A 122 0.14 -12.66 32.18
C VAL A 122 0.35 -12.41 33.66
N GLU A 123 -0.67 -12.69 34.47
CA GLU A 123 -0.57 -12.69 35.93
C GLU A 123 0.05 -14.01 36.41
N LEU A 124 1.11 -13.92 37.23
CA LEU A 124 1.83 -15.05 37.77
C LEU A 124 1.17 -15.58 39.05
N GLY A 125 1.14 -16.90 39.18
CA GLY A 125 0.66 -17.58 40.39
C GLY A 125 1.76 -17.64 41.45
N GLY A 126 1.76 -16.70 42.41
CA GLY A 126 2.60 -16.76 43.62
C GLY A 126 4.05 -16.30 43.44
N SER A 127 4.92 -16.63 44.40
CA SER A 127 6.33 -16.21 44.43
C SER A 127 7.17 -17.00 43.41
N CYS A 128 7.19 -16.53 42.17
CA CYS A 128 8.00 -17.12 41.11
C CYS A 128 9.41 -16.53 41.09
N ASP A 129 10.41 -17.36 40.81
CA ASP A 129 11.78 -16.93 40.57
C ASP A 129 11.86 -16.22 39.21
N GLY A 130 11.84 -14.88 39.24
CA GLY A 130 11.79 -14.04 38.06
C GLY A 130 12.96 -14.27 37.08
N GLN A 131 14.13 -14.67 37.57
CA GLN A 131 15.27 -14.95 36.69
C GLN A 131 15.08 -16.23 35.89
N LYS A 132 14.56 -17.29 36.52
CA LYS A 132 14.22 -18.53 35.83
C LYS A 132 13.11 -18.33 34.81
N LEU A 133 12.08 -17.57 35.17
CA LEU A 133 10.98 -17.26 34.27
C LEU A 133 11.44 -16.50 33.01
N ILE A 134 12.33 -15.52 33.17
CA ILE A 134 12.90 -14.79 32.03
C ILE A 134 13.73 -15.73 31.14
N ALA A 135 14.55 -16.60 31.72
CA ALA A 135 15.32 -17.59 30.96
C ALA A 135 14.40 -18.52 30.16
N ASP A 136 13.35 -19.03 30.80
CA ASP A 136 12.37 -19.93 30.19
C ASP A 136 11.56 -19.28 29.06
N LEU A 137 11.22 -18.00 29.20
CA LEU A 137 10.53 -17.24 28.16
C LEU A 137 11.42 -16.94 26.95
N ARG A 138 12.73 -16.77 27.16
CA ARG A 138 13.72 -16.59 26.07
C ARG A 138 13.95 -17.86 25.26
N GLU A 139 13.73 -19.04 25.85
CA GLU A 139 13.80 -20.31 25.10
C GLU A 139 12.64 -20.49 24.12
N ILE A 140 11.54 -19.74 24.26
CA ILE A 140 10.38 -19.83 23.37
C ILE A 140 10.69 -19.13 22.04
N ASN A 141 10.86 -19.92 20.99
CA ASN A 141 11.09 -19.44 19.62
C ASN A 141 9.94 -18.55 19.14
N GLY A 142 10.12 -17.23 19.22
CA GLY A 142 9.11 -16.24 18.80
C GLY A 142 8.84 -15.14 19.84
N VAL A 143 9.30 -15.29 21.07
CA VAL A 143 9.30 -14.23 22.08
C VAL A 143 10.49 -13.29 21.86
N ARG A 144 10.30 -11.97 22.03
CA ARG A 144 11.39 -10.99 21.91
C ARG A 144 12.06 -10.76 23.27
N ASP A 145 13.34 -11.09 23.36
CA ASP A 145 14.15 -11.00 24.58
C ASP A 145 14.14 -9.61 25.24
N GLU A 146 14.15 -8.56 24.42
CA GLU A 146 14.19 -7.15 24.86
C GLU A 146 12.85 -6.64 25.41
N SER A 147 11.76 -7.40 25.20
CA SER A 147 10.40 -6.97 25.52
C SER A 147 9.81 -7.63 26.76
N ILE A 148 10.59 -8.49 27.44
CA ILE A 148 10.16 -9.19 28.65
C ILE A 148 10.35 -8.24 29.83
N ASP A 149 9.23 -7.77 30.37
CA ASP A 149 9.17 -6.95 31.57
C ASP A 149 8.45 -7.71 32.68
N LEU A 150 9.02 -7.69 33.89
CA LEU A 150 8.54 -8.45 35.03
C LEU A 150 8.28 -7.49 36.20
N ASP A 151 7.00 -7.26 36.48
CA ASP A 151 6.53 -6.37 37.53
C ASP A 151 5.77 -7.18 38.59
N ALA A 152 6.44 -7.44 39.72
CA ALA A 152 5.98 -8.16 40.91
C ALA A 152 5.25 -9.50 40.68
N SER A 153 4.03 -9.46 40.15
CA SER A 153 3.16 -10.60 39.87
C SER A 153 2.67 -10.63 38.42
N VAL A 154 3.24 -9.84 37.53
CA VAL A 154 2.81 -9.71 36.14
C VAL A 154 4.01 -9.75 35.22
N VAL A 155 3.93 -10.57 34.17
CA VAL A 155 4.88 -10.54 33.05
C VAL A 155 4.21 -9.93 31.84
N SER A 156 4.89 -8.95 31.26
CA SER A 156 4.55 -8.39 29.96
C SER A 156 5.63 -8.82 28.96
N LEU A 157 5.23 -9.38 27.83
CA LEU A 157 6.15 -9.78 26.76
C LEU A 157 5.57 -9.47 25.40
N SER A 158 6.43 -9.23 24.41
CA SER A 158 6.02 -9.15 23.01
C SER A 158 6.45 -10.41 22.26
N TYR A 159 5.54 -10.96 21.46
CA TYR A 159 5.77 -12.17 20.67
C TYR A 159 5.38 -11.98 19.21
N HIS A 160 6.01 -12.75 18.33
CA HIS A 160 5.70 -12.80 16.91
C HIS A 160 4.55 -13.77 16.66
N LYS A 161 3.39 -13.25 16.24
CA LYS A 161 2.18 -14.06 15.99
C LYS A 161 2.39 -15.16 14.93
N GLU A 162 3.33 -14.97 14.01
CA GLU A 162 3.65 -15.95 12.97
C GLU A 162 4.50 -17.14 13.46
N LYS A 163 5.18 -16.99 14.60
CA LYS A 163 6.09 -18.01 15.14
C LYS A 163 5.53 -18.76 16.33
N VAL A 164 4.78 -18.07 17.19
CA VAL A 164 4.22 -18.62 18.41
C VAL A 164 2.87 -17.98 18.70
N SER A 165 1.94 -18.79 19.17
CA SER A 165 0.61 -18.32 19.60
C SER A 165 0.58 -17.98 21.08
N GLU A 166 -0.40 -17.17 21.48
CA GLU A 166 -0.66 -16.86 22.89
C GLU A 166 -0.92 -18.12 23.71
N ASP A 167 -1.74 -19.03 23.18
CA ASP A 167 -2.09 -20.29 23.83
C ASP A 167 -0.86 -21.17 24.06
N GLU A 168 0.08 -21.21 23.12
CA GLU A 168 1.35 -21.94 23.28
C GLU A 168 2.22 -21.34 24.40
N ILE A 169 2.30 -20.01 24.49
CA ILE A 169 3.05 -19.34 25.56
C ILE A 169 2.40 -19.63 26.92
N LEU A 170 1.07 -19.51 27.01
CA LEU A 170 0.32 -19.82 28.23
C LEU A 170 0.45 -21.29 28.62
N ASP A 171 0.42 -22.22 27.66
CA ASP A 171 0.59 -23.64 27.93
C ASP A 171 2.01 -23.97 28.43
N VAL A 172 3.04 -23.32 27.90
CA VAL A 172 4.41 -23.46 28.42
C VAL A 172 4.50 -22.94 29.85
N LEU A 173 3.92 -21.76 30.12
CA LEU A 173 3.89 -21.18 31.46
C LEU A 173 3.12 -22.06 32.46
N ARG A 174 2.00 -22.66 32.04
CA ARG A 174 1.21 -23.59 32.86
C ARG A 174 1.96 -24.90 33.12
N LYS A 175 2.59 -25.48 32.10
CA LYS A 175 3.42 -26.70 32.24
C LYS A 175 4.59 -26.50 33.19
N LYS A 176 5.20 -25.32 33.19
CA LYS A 176 6.30 -24.97 34.11
C LYS A 176 5.82 -24.50 35.48
N GLY A 177 4.50 -24.40 35.70
CA GLY A 177 3.89 -24.12 37.01
C GLY A 177 3.88 -22.63 37.40
N TYR A 178 4.13 -21.73 36.45
CA TYR A 178 4.14 -20.29 36.68
C TYR A 178 2.74 -19.68 36.78
N ILE A 179 1.75 -20.35 36.19
CA ILE A 179 0.34 -19.96 36.20
C ILE A 179 -0.53 -21.18 36.49
N LYS A 180 -1.68 -20.94 37.14
CA LYS A 180 -2.68 -21.99 37.45
C LYS A 180 -3.58 -22.28 36.25
#